data_AF-A0A2M7WL13-F1
#
_entry.id   AF-A0A2M7WL13-F1
#
_cell.length_a   1.000
_cell.length_b   1.000
_cell.length_c   1.000
_cell.angle_alpha   90.00
_cell.angle_beta   90.00
_cell.angle_gamma   90.00
#
_symmetry.space_group_name_H-M   'P 1'
#
loop_
_entity.id
_entity.type
_entity.pdbx_description
1 polymer ?
#
loop_
_entity_poly.entity_id
_entity_poly.type
_entity_poly.pdbx_seq_one_letter_code
_entity_poly.pdbx_strand_id
1 'polypeptide(L)'
;MKNLILMALALSLIISLSLDGYAGEIHKISIAEGQAREIIPDESPQPAAMRRAIPYVPGGIADSPGMIVGSTYYDYQTNGSTGHRIAKHDCGVHICWMKGVTDWAGTRLIYYNYIDPSGTPGWGEDGTPASSGTRDGYTNLDVDRATGNALIAYHDSPQTIVYVGVDAGCGLGLFTNHEVPNQYPGETDFLWPYIASDQGGHIHITDTEGESAGNIPKKIGHTYSADGGSSWQDFQIYDEYACFSTIVVASDVDDKVALVYPKPIDFNPSDPNQFNNDIAYIESTDGATWDYNSIVNITNYRWEDTLRAYADMAACYDYDGNLHIIWNTPYYNADSGTISADACLLWHWSEATGIDMIYDAWYASFPGAWNRSASKMSVSADEQGNLFALWTHFDDIDVSVGGYSNGELYLASSGDGGEIWSDPDNITNSPTEGCFPGDCDSDHWSTMAQKVDENIYITFIEDKDAGGIPQTEGSQTDNPVRYLSIPNPLWMEGVAGEDNGVPNHYYLSQNYPNPFNSSTNIKFNLDKAADVRLAIYNILGEKIAILVDGRIDAGEHTISWDASQFVSGIYFYKFFVNDHSEARRMVLLK
;
A
#
# COMPACT_ATOMS: atom_id res chain seq x y z
N MET A 1 -15.42 56.88 -24.75
CA MET A 1 -15.36 55.41 -24.82
C MET A 1 -14.17 55.07 -25.72
N LYS A 2 -12.90 55.25 -25.33
CA LYS A 2 -12.13 54.77 -24.17
C LYS A 2 -12.19 53.25 -24.01
N ASN A 3 -11.06 52.62 -24.35
CA ASN A 3 -10.58 51.28 -24.02
C ASN A 3 -11.45 50.11 -24.47
N LEU A 4 -11.13 49.57 -25.65
CA LEU A 4 -10.97 48.15 -25.98
C LEU A 4 -10.64 48.11 -27.48
N ILE A 5 -9.89 47.11 -27.94
CA ILE A 5 -9.36 46.96 -29.32
C ILE A 5 -8.05 47.74 -29.57
N LEU A 6 -7.04 47.48 -28.74
CA LEU A 6 -5.64 47.72 -29.09
C LEU A 6 -4.74 46.68 -28.39
N MET A 7 -5.03 45.39 -28.59
CA MET A 7 -4.18 44.29 -28.09
C MET A 7 -4.47 42.96 -28.80
N ALA A 8 -4.49 42.97 -30.15
CA ALA A 8 -4.76 41.75 -30.93
C ALA A 8 -3.86 41.58 -32.17
N LEU A 9 -2.76 42.32 -32.31
CA LEU A 9 -1.93 42.26 -33.53
C LEU A 9 -0.42 42.44 -33.32
N ALA A 10 0.09 42.10 -32.14
CA ALA A 10 1.52 42.11 -31.87
C ALA A 10 1.92 40.97 -30.92
N LEU A 11 1.76 39.72 -31.37
CA LEU A 11 2.50 38.57 -30.85
C LEU A 11 2.49 37.43 -31.89
N SER A 12 3.06 37.69 -33.06
CA SER A 12 3.31 36.70 -34.12
C SER A 12 4.68 36.95 -34.75
N LEU A 13 5.73 36.90 -33.94
CA LEU A 13 7.12 36.66 -34.35
C LEU A 13 7.98 36.66 -33.09
N ILE A 14 9.00 35.79 -33.03
CA ILE A 14 9.80 35.39 -31.85
C ILE A 14 9.03 34.32 -31.07
N ILE A 15 9.22 33.02 -31.28
CA ILE A 15 10.45 32.25 -31.02
C ILE A 15 10.54 31.12 -32.06
N SER A 16 11.62 31.12 -32.84
CA SER A 16 12.15 29.94 -33.51
C SER A 16 13.59 29.81 -33.03
N LEU A 17 13.90 28.85 -32.16
CA LEU A 17 15.20 28.17 -31.97
C LEU A 17 15.18 27.34 -30.67
N SER A 18 15.72 26.12 -30.78
CA SER A 18 15.91 25.03 -29.81
C SER A 18 14.67 24.30 -29.26
N LEU A 19 14.10 23.43 -30.10
CA LEU A 19 13.42 22.21 -29.69
C LEU A 19 14.10 21.06 -30.44
N ASP A 20 15.28 20.67 -29.94
CA ASP A 20 15.96 19.43 -30.32
C ASP A 20 16.61 18.90 -29.04
N GLY A 21 15.97 17.90 -28.42
CA GLY A 21 16.52 17.23 -27.24
C GLY A 21 15.51 16.72 -26.21
N TYR A 22 14.37 16.14 -26.62
CA TYR A 22 13.59 15.21 -25.80
C TYR A 22 12.79 14.30 -26.74
N ALA A 23 13.46 13.29 -27.29
CA ALA A 23 12.80 12.14 -27.89
C ALA A 23 12.71 11.06 -26.81
N GLY A 24 11.77 11.21 -25.88
CA GLY A 24 11.34 10.15 -24.97
C GLY A 24 10.27 9.31 -25.67
N GLU A 25 10.40 7.99 -25.60
CA GLU A 25 9.49 7.04 -26.24
C GLU A 25 8.05 7.19 -25.73
N ILE A 26 7.10 6.99 -26.65
CA ILE A 26 5.67 7.01 -26.37
C ILE A 26 5.30 5.68 -25.72
N HIS A 27 5.16 5.64 -24.39
CA HIS A 27 4.51 4.51 -23.71
C HIS A 27 2.99 4.66 -23.84
N LYS A 28 2.46 4.29 -25.00
CA LYS A 28 1.04 3.93 -25.11
C LYS A 28 0.92 2.48 -24.67
N ILE A 29 0.50 2.24 -23.43
CA ILE A 29 -0.08 0.94 -23.08
C ILE A 29 -1.51 0.97 -23.65
N SER A 30 -1.66 0.60 -24.92
CA SER A 30 -2.97 0.39 -25.51
C SER A 30 -3.58 -0.86 -24.87
N ILE A 31 -4.55 -0.67 -23.99
CA ILE A 31 -5.55 -1.70 -23.74
C ILE A 31 -6.26 -1.90 -25.08
N ALA A 32 -6.10 -3.07 -25.70
CA ALA A 32 -6.63 -3.33 -27.03
C ALA A 32 -8.18 -3.17 -27.02
N GLU A 33 -8.67 -2.22 -27.81
CA GLU A 33 -10.08 -2.02 -28.11
C GLU A 33 -10.70 -3.30 -28.71
N GLY A 34 -11.89 -3.67 -28.23
CA GLY A 34 -12.78 -4.52 -29.02
C GLY A 34 -13.74 -5.40 -28.23
N GLN A 35 -14.85 -4.80 -27.76
CA GLN A 35 -16.22 -5.07 -28.23
C GLN A 35 -17.22 -4.75 -27.12
N ALA A 36 -17.91 -3.62 -27.30
CA ALA A 36 -19.10 -3.25 -26.55
C ALA A 36 -20.07 -4.44 -26.47
N ARG A 37 -20.47 -4.83 -25.25
CA ARG A 37 -21.60 -5.71 -25.03
C ARG A 37 -22.73 -4.89 -24.42
N GLU A 38 -23.85 -4.89 -25.15
CA GLU A 38 -25.14 -4.37 -24.68
C GLU A 38 -25.47 -4.92 -23.30
N ILE A 39 -25.88 -4.03 -22.40
CA ILE A 39 -26.49 -4.37 -21.11
C ILE A 39 -27.86 -4.98 -21.42
N ILE A 40 -27.97 -6.30 -21.30
CA ILE A 40 -29.25 -6.98 -21.14
C ILE A 40 -29.51 -7.08 -19.63
N PRO A 41 -30.64 -6.58 -19.11
CA PRO A 41 -30.99 -6.78 -17.71
C PRO A 41 -31.51 -8.21 -17.56
N ASP A 42 -30.89 -9.01 -16.70
CA ASP A 42 -31.49 -10.26 -16.25
C ASP A 42 -31.39 -10.44 -14.73
N GLU A 43 -32.57 -10.62 -14.15
CA GLU A 43 -32.84 -10.93 -12.76
C GLU A 43 -32.71 -12.44 -12.57
N SER A 44 -31.70 -12.93 -11.84
CA SER A 44 -31.79 -14.09 -10.91
C SER A 44 -30.40 -14.60 -10.48
N PRO A 45 -30.28 -15.19 -9.27
CA PRO A 45 -29.01 -15.43 -8.61
C PRO A 45 -28.40 -16.77 -9.07
N GLN A 46 -27.11 -16.76 -9.40
CA GLN A 46 -26.32 -17.95 -9.78
C GLN A 46 -24.85 -17.79 -9.32
N PRO A 47 -24.10 -18.89 -9.09
CA PRO A 47 -23.64 -19.25 -7.75
C PRO A 47 -22.10 -19.22 -7.56
N ALA A 48 -21.70 -19.25 -6.29
CA ALA A 48 -20.32 -19.27 -5.79
C ALA A 48 -19.45 -20.44 -6.30
N ALA A 49 -18.22 -20.13 -6.75
CA ALA A 49 -17.03 -20.98 -6.84
C ALA A 49 -15.83 -20.12 -7.34
N MET A 50 -14.59 -20.14 -6.85
CA MET A 50 -13.87 -20.89 -5.79
C MET A 50 -12.52 -20.14 -5.58
N ARG A 51 -12.25 -19.61 -4.38
CA ARG A 51 -11.00 -18.92 -3.96
C ARG A 51 -9.95 -19.97 -3.49
N ARG A 52 -8.65 -19.70 -3.66
CA ARG A 52 -7.56 -20.30 -2.85
C ARG A 52 -6.79 -19.19 -2.14
N ALA A 53 -7.50 -18.51 -1.24
CA ALA A 53 -6.91 -18.02 0.00
C ALA A 53 -6.89 -19.21 0.99
N ILE A 54 -6.30 -19.04 2.18
CA ILE A 54 -6.83 -19.74 3.37
C ILE A 54 -8.36 -19.64 3.26
N PRO A 55 -9.13 -20.75 3.34
CA PRO A 55 -10.51 -20.72 2.93
C PRO A 55 -11.23 -19.62 3.71
N TYR A 56 -11.80 -18.65 2.99
CA TYR A 56 -12.98 -17.94 3.46
C TYR A 56 -13.90 -19.03 4.02
N VAL A 57 -14.05 -19.05 5.34
CA VAL A 57 -14.96 -19.96 6.03
C VAL A 57 -16.22 -19.12 6.27
N PRO A 58 -17.19 -19.07 5.34
CA PRO A 58 -18.45 -18.42 5.62
C PRO A 58 -19.06 -19.08 6.87
N GLY A 59 -19.16 -18.31 7.95
CA GLY A 59 -19.61 -18.77 9.28
C GLY A 59 -18.53 -19.28 10.24
N GLY A 60 -17.25 -19.19 9.88
CA GLY A 60 -16.13 -19.35 10.81
C GLY A 60 -15.74 -17.98 11.33
N ILE A 61 -16.19 -17.61 12.52
CA ILE A 61 -15.66 -16.44 13.23
C ILE A 61 -14.19 -16.77 13.52
N ALA A 62 -13.27 -16.07 12.85
CA ALA A 62 -11.87 -16.05 13.21
C ALA A 62 -11.58 -14.64 13.71
N ASP A 63 -11.17 -14.53 14.97
CA ASP A 63 -10.77 -13.24 15.53
C ASP A 63 -9.53 -12.74 14.78
N SER A 64 -9.40 -11.41 14.63
CA SER A 64 -8.22 -10.76 14.06
C SER A 64 -6.94 -11.33 14.69
N PRO A 65 -5.89 -11.65 13.91
CA PRO A 65 -4.70 -12.27 14.45
C PRO A 65 -3.78 -11.27 15.15
N GLY A 66 -2.64 -11.77 15.64
CA GLY A 66 -1.67 -10.95 16.33
C GLY A 66 -2.06 -10.63 17.77
N MET A 67 -1.11 -10.09 18.51
CA MET A 67 -1.29 -9.73 19.90
C MET A 67 -1.74 -8.28 20.04
N ILE A 68 -2.54 -8.01 21.08
CA ILE A 68 -2.93 -6.65 21.43
C ILE A 68 -1.74 -5.96 22.10
N VAL A 69 -1.36 -4.80 21.59
CA VAL A 69 -0.26 -3.97 22.11
C VAL A 69 -0.75 -2.59 22.56
N GLY A 70 -2.02 -2.30 22.34
CA GLY A 70 -2.64 -1.02 22.61
C GLY A 70 -4.13 -1.07 22.36
N SER A 71 -4.78 0.07 22.60
CA SER A 71 -6.14 0.32 22.15
C SER A 71 -6.31 1.79 21.80
N THR A 72 -7.36 2.11 21.07
CA THR A 72 -7.74 3.50 20.81
C THR A 72 -9.23 3.67 20.50
N TYR A 73 -9.80 4.78 20.98
CA TYR A 73 -11.07 5.30 20.47
C TYR A 73 -10.94 6.13 19.18
N TYR A 74 -9.76 6.23 18.58
CA TYR A 74 -9.47 7.05 17.40
C TYR A 74 -8.79 6.18 16.34
N ASP A 75 -9.56 5.40 15.59
CA ASP A 75 -9.02 4.49 14.56
C ASP A 75 -8.39 5.23 13.38
N TYR A 76 -8.80 6.46 13.07
CA TYR A 76 -8.40 7.15 11.85
C TYR A 76 -6.97 7.73 11.94
N GLN A 77 -5.97 6.97 11.50
CA GLN A 77 -4.56 7.30 11.77
C GLN A 77 -3.95 8.38 10.85
N THR A 78 -4.50 8.57 9.65
CA THR A 78 -4.03 9.53 8.63
C THR A 78 -5.15 9.86 7.64
N ASN A 79 -5.07 10.99 6.95
CA ASN A 79 -5.95 11.28 5.82
C ASN A 79 -5.42 10.71 4.49
N GLY A 80 -4.12 10.48 4.36
CA GLY A 80 -3.45 10.06 3.13
C GLY A 80 -2.67 8.76 3.35
N SER A 81 -1.37 8.79 3.08
CA SER A 81 -0.46 7.68 3.32
C SER A 81 -0.36 7.34 4.81
N THR A 82 -0.33 6.06 5.19
CA THR A 82 -0.23 5.66 6.61
C THR A 82 1.09 6.06 7.25
N GLY A 83 2.16 6.06 6.45
CA GLY A 83 3.53 6.18 6.94
C GLY A 83 3.90 5.03 7.88
N HIS A 84 5.04 5.14 8.56
CA HIS A 84 5.53 4.09 9.45
C HIS A 84 5.06 4.34 10.88
N ARG A 85 4.43 3.32 11.47
CA ARG A 85 4.06 3.31 12.90
C ARG A 85 4.64 2.09 13.62
N ILE A 86 5.48 1.34 12.90
CA ILE A 86 6.24 0.20 13.38
C ILE A 86 7.64 0.27 12.79
N ALA A 87 8.65 -0.03 13.60
CA ALA A 87 10.03 -0.09 13.16
C ALA A 87 10.75 -1.26 13.83
N LYS A 88 11.53 -2.01 13.05
CA LYS A 88 12.31 -3.16 13.52
C LYS A 88 13.77 -2.76 13.62
N HIS A 89 14.36 -2.97 14.80
CA HIS A 89 15.80 -2.90 15.02
C HIS A 89 16.29 -4.21 15.65
N ASP A 90 17.60 -4.41 15.75
CA ASP A 90 18.18 -5.62 16.37
C ASP A 90 17.82 -5.71 17.86
N CYS A 91 17.54 -4.57 18.49
CA CYS A 91 17.13 -4.55 19.89
C CYS A 91 15.68 -4.98 20.09
N GLY A 92 14.77 -4.78 19.12
CA GLY A 92 13.36 -5.15 19.24
C GLY A 92 12.47 -4.49 18.19
N VAL A 93 11.16 -4.51 18.41
CA VAL A 93 10.16 -3.86 17.56
C VAL A 93 9.52 -2.70 18.29
N HIS A 94 9.54 -1.54 17.68
CA HIS A 94 8.95 -0.30 18.18
C HIS A 94 7.60 -0.10 17.52
N ILE A 95 6.58 0.30 18.27
CA ILE A 95 5.23 0.54 17.75
C ILE A 95 4.70 1.84 18.35
N CYS A 96 4.13 2.72 17.52
CA CYS A 96 3.38 3.90 17.98
C CYS A 96 1.97 3.96 17.39
N TRP A 97 1.07 4.72 18.02
CA TRP A 97 -0.25 5.02 17.47
C TRP A 97 -0.84 6.27 18.12
N MET A 98 -1.83 6.87 17.45
CA MET A 98 -2.69 7.86 18.11
C MET A 98 -3.70 7.14 19.00
N LYS A 99 -3.74 7.52 20.28
CA LYS A 99 -4.71 7.03 21.25
C LYS A 99 -5.72 8.12 21.62
N GLY A 100 -6.95 8.01 21.10
CA GLY A 100 -8.12 8.56 21.77
C GLY A 100 -8.34 7.83 23.11
N VAL A 101 -8.29 8.56 24.23
CA VAL A 101 -8.16 7.94 25.57
C VAL A 101 -9.49 7.41 26.11
N THR A 102 -10.56 8.19 25.99
CA THR A 102 -11.92 7.82 26.44
C THR A 102 -12.93 7.82 25.32
N ASP A 103 -12.62 8.57 24.26
CA ASP A 103 -13.44 8.80 23.09
C ASP A 103 -12.54 9.42 22.00
N TRP A 104 -13.10 9.61 20.81
CA TRP A 104 -12.36 10.16 19.67
C TRP A 104 -12.20 11.69 19.72
N ALA A 105 -13.10 12.39 20.42
CA ALA A 105 -13.25 13.84 20.37
C ALA A 105 -12.45 14.58 21.46
N GLY A 106 -12.21 13.90 22.57
CA GLY A 106 -11.53 14.37 23.76
C GLY A 106 -10.01 14.30 23.62
N THR A 107 -9.35 13.85 24.69
CA THR A 107 -7.89 13.77 24.71
C THR A 107 -7.40 12.71 23.73
N ARG A 108 -6.49 13.15 22.86
CA ARG A 108 -5.76 12.29 21.93
C ARG A 108 -4.26 12.48 22.19
N LEU A 109 -3.55 11.39 22.43
CA LEU A 109 -2.11 11.38 22.71
C LEU A 109 -1.42 10.40 21.77
N ILE A 110 -0.10 10.48 21.69
CA ILE A 110 0.71 9.44 21.05
C ILE A 110 1.08 8.41 22.10
N TYR A 111 0.80 7.15 21.79
CA TYR A 111 1.18 6.01 22.60
C TYR A 111 2.25 5.19 21.89
N TYR A 112 3.01 4.48 22.70
CA TYR A 112 4.14 3.68 22.29
C TYR A 112 4.14 2.34 23.00
N ASN A 113 4.59 1.30 22.31
CA ASN A 113 4.93 0.02 22.90
C ASN A 113 6.19 -0.53 22.23
N TYR A 114 6.80 -1.49 22.90
CA TYR A 114 8.02 -2.13 22.46
C TYR A 114 7.92 -3.63 22.65
N ILE A 115 8.18 -4.39 21.60
CA ILE A 115 8.28 -5.84 21.65
C ILE A 115 9.75 -6.20 21.75
N ASP A 116 10.16 -6.78 22.87
CA ASP A 116 11.54 -7.22 23.03
C ASP A 116 11.88 -8.40 22.10
N PRO A 117 13.15 -8.78 21.93
CA PRO A 117 13.54 -9.88 21.06
C PRO A 117 12.97 -11.25 21.46
N SER A 118 12.40 -11.38 22.66
CA SER A 118 11.70 -12.60 23.09
C SER A 118 10.23 -12.63 22.66
N GLY A 119 9.73 -11.55 22.05
CA GLY A 119 8.33 -11.40 21.65
C GLY A 119 7.42 -10.86 22.74
N THR A 120 7.97 -10.27 23.81
CA THR A 120 7.18 -9.79 24.96
C THR A 120 6.98 -8.27 24.90
N PRO A 121 5.74 -7.75 25.08
CA PRO A 121 5.49 -6.31 25.12
C PRO A 121 5.99 -5.68 26.43
N GLY A 122 6.66 -4.54 26.34
CA GLY A 122 7.23 -3.81 27.47
C GLY A 122 6.19 -3.28 28.45
N TRP A 123 5.00 -2.91 27.96
CA TRP A 123 3.90 -2.35 28.77
C TRP A 123 2.58 -3.12 28.63
N GLY A 124 2.63 -4.40 28.26
CA GLY A 124 1.42 -5.21 28.06
C GLY A 124 0.52 -4.64 26.97
N GLU A 125 -0.79 -4.71 27.16
CA GLU A 125 -1.83 -4.32 26.18
C GLU A 125 -2.16 -2.82 26.20
N ASP A 126 -1.60 -2.04 27.15
CA ASP A 126 -1.97 -0.63 27.33
C ASP A 126 -1.02 0.35 26.61
N GLY A 127 0.26 -0.05 26.44
CA GLY A 127 1.35 0.82 26.01
C GLY A 127 1.75 1.86 27.08
N THR A 128 2.57 2.83 26.66
CA THR A 128 2.94 4.01 27.45
C THR A 128 2.78 5.27 26.62
N PRO A 129 2.35 6.41 27.20
CA PRO A 129 2.36 7.69 26.49
C PRO A 129 3.77 8.08 26.03
N ALA A 130 3.91 8.46 24.77
CA ALA A 130 5.10 9.08 24.20
C ALA A 130 4.99 10.61 24.12
N SER A 131 3.77 11.14 24.21
CA SER A 131 3.48 12.57 24.23
C SER A 131 2.71 12.97 25.49
N SER A 132 2.64 14.28 25.73
CA SER A 132 1.98 14.86 26.91
C SER A 132 1.07 16.05 26.59
N GLY A 133 0.70 16.22 25.32
CA GLY A 133 -0.16 17.31 24.85
C GLY A 133 -1.63 17.10 25.25
N THR A 134 -2.54 17.67 24.47
CA THR A 134 -3.99 17.47 24.68
C THR A 134 -4.67 16.87 23.47
N ARG A 135 -4.22 17.25 22.26
CA ARG A 135 -4.60 16.61 21.00
C ARG A 135 -3.37 16.47 20.11
N ASP A 136 -2.54 15.50 20.45
CA ASP A 136 -1.43 15.08 19.61
C ASP A 136 -1.93 14.16 18.50
N GLY A 137 -1.33 14.20 17.31
CA GLY A 137 -1.72 13.30 16.23
C GLY A 137 -0.79 13.24 15.02
N TYR A 138 -1.21 12.45 14.03
CA TYR A 138 -0.43 12.10 12.83
C TYR A 138 0.97 11.62 13.21
N THR A 139 1.01 10.53 13.97
CA THR A 139 2.28 10.00 14.43
C THR A 139 2.93 9.14 13.38
N ASN A 140 4.23 9.34 13.21
CA ASN A 140 5.12 8.47 12.45
C ASN A 140 6.31 8.08 13.32
N LEU A 141 6.93 6.94 12.99
CA LEU A 141 8.00 6.31 13.74
C LEU A 141 9.10 5.87 12.79
N ASP A 142 10.33 6.15 13.19
CA ASP A 142 11.51 5.46 12.71
C ASP A 142 12.43 5.15 13.92
N VAL A 143 13.58 4.55 13.67
CA VAL A 143 14.62 4.32 14.68
C VAL A 143 15.92 4.97 14.26
N ASP A 144 16.66 5.49 15.24
CA ASP A 144 18.05 5.86 15.02
C ASP A 144 18.85 4.60 14.69
N ARG A 145 19.44 4.54 13.48
CA ARG A 145 20.09 3.33 12.93
C ARG A 145 21.28 2.85 13.77
N ALA A 146 21.94 3.74 14.50
CA ALA A 146 23.12 3.42 15.30
C ALA A 146 22.78 2.90 16.70
N THR A 147 21.70 3.41 17.29
CA THR A 147 21.34 3.16 18.70
C THR A 147 20.11 2.27 18.87
N GLY A 148 19.24 2.21 17.86
CA GLY A 148 17.92 1.60 17.94
C GLY A 148 16.93 2.41 18.79
N ASN A 149 17.23 3.67 19.10
CA ASN A 149 16.30 4.51 19.84
C ASN A 149 15.10 4.87 18.95
N ALA A 150 13.89 4.75 19.49
CA ALA A 150 12.69 5.16 18.77
C ALA A 150 12.67 6.69 18.57
N LEU A 151 12.31 7.10 17.36
CA LEU A 151 12.12 8.48 16.94
C LEU A 151 10.66 8.65 16.50
N ILE A 152 9.87 9.40 17.27
CA ILE A 152 8.43 9.54 17.04
C ILE A 152 8.12 10.98 16.64
N ALA A 153 7.74 11.18 15.39
CA ALA A 153 7.21 12.46 14.94
C ALA A 153 5.71 12.55 15.19
N TYR A 154 5.21 13.73 15.57
CA TYR A 154 3.78 14.02 15.71
C TYR A 154 3.54 15.54 15.76
N HIS A 155 2.30 15.99 15.58
CA HIS A 155 1.92 17.38 15.83
C HIS A 155 1.02 17.53 17.05
N ASP A 156 1.06 18.68 17.72
CA ASP A 156 0.10 19.10 18.75
C ASP A 156 -0.94 20.08 18.18
N SER A 157 -2.19 19.92 18.60
CA SER A 157 -3.30 20.84 18.32
C SER A 157 -3.91 21.31 19.65
N PRO A 158 -4.18 22.62 19.83
CA PRO A 158 -4.31 23.66 18.81
C PRO A 158 -3.05 24.51 18.58
N GLN A 159 -1.91 24.17 19.20
CA GLN A 159 -0.70 24.99 19.07
C GLN A 159 -0.06 24.91 17.69
N THR A 160 -0.42 23.90 16.90
CA THR A 160 0.07 23.67 15.53
C THR A 160 1.59 23.57 15.48
N ILE A 161 2.16 22.86 16.46
CA ILE A 161 3.60 22.59 16.60
C ILE A 161 3.88 21.14 16.20
N VAL A 162 5.01 20.90 15.52
CA VAL A 162 5.54 19.57 15.23
C VAL A 162 6.64 19.22 16.23
N TYR A 163 6.64 17.98 16.73
CA TYR A 163 7.63 17.45 17.64
C TYR A 163 8.26 16.18 17.09
N VAL A 164 9.53 15.94 17.46
CA VAL A 164 10.16 14.62 17.44
C VAL A 164 10.47 14.21 18.88
N GLY A 165 9.85 13.12 19.33
CA GLY A 165 10.20 12.44 20.57
C GLY A 165 11.33 11.46 20.33
N VAL A 166 12.42 11.60 21.09
CA VAL A 166 13.58 10.70 21.04
C VAL A 166 13.62 9.86 22.31
N ASP A 167 13.57 8.52 22.16
CA ASP A 167 13.68 7.60 23.29
C ASP A 167 15.08 7.68 23.92
N ALA A 168 15.16 7.60 25.25
CA ALA A 168 16.43 7.69 25.99
C ALA A 168 17.34 6.47 25.78
N GLY A 169 16.80 5.39 25.22
CA GLY A 169 17.49 4.15 24.92
C GLY A 169 16.52 3.19 24.24
N CYS A 170 17.02 2.23 23.46
CA CYS A 170 16.14 1.30 22.76
C CYS A 170 15.12 0.64 23.69
N GLY A 171 13.83 0.86 23.40
CA GLY A 171 12.72 0.20 24.08
C GLY A 171 12.44 0.73 25.49
N LEU A 172 13.02 1.86 25.89
CA LEU A 172 12.83 2.40 27.25
C LEU A 172 11.52 3.16 27.41
N GLY A 173 10.96 3.73 26.34
CA GLY A 173 9.73 4.51 26.38
C GLY A 173 9.85 5.80 27.18
N LEU A 174 11.06 6.37 27.26
CA LEU A 174 11.37 7.59 27.99
C LEU A 174 11.75 8.69 26.99
N PHE A 175 10.75 9.40 26.49
CA PHE A 175 10.92 10.35 25.40
C PHE A 175 11.33 11.74 25.85
N THR A 176 12.32 12.31 25.16
CA THR A 176 12.59 13.75 25.16
C THR A 176 12.02 14.36 23.88
N ASN A 177 11.14 15.33 24.00
CA ASN A 177 10.47 15.95 22.86
C ASN A 177 11.22 17.20 22.40
N HIS A 178 11.53 17.23 21.11
CA HIS A 178 12.22 18.32 20.42
C HIS A 178 11.24 19.00 19.48
N GLU A 179 11.12 20.31 19.57
CA GLU A 179 10.31 21.11 18.64
C GLU A 179 10.99 21.15 17.26
N VAL A 180 10.23 20.90 16.21
CA VAL A 180 10.67 20.94 14.81
C VAL A 180 10.23 22.27 14.21
N PRO A 181 11.10 23.01 13.50
CA PRO A 181 10.66 24.14 12.70
C PRO A 181 9.65 23.67 11.67
N ASN A 182 8.42 24.16 11.75
CA ASN A 182 7.32 23.78 10.88
C ASN A 182 6.68 25.00 10.20
N GLN A 183 7.45 26.07 10.04
CA GLN A 183 6.99 27.33 9.46
C GLN A 183 7.99 27.85 8.44
N TYR A 184 7.47 28.42 7.36
CA TYR A 184 8.25 29.18 6.40
C TYR A 184 7.87 30.68 6.50
N PRO A 185 8.81 31.64 6.38
CA PRO A 185 8.51 33.06 6.57
C PRO A 185 7.36 33.58 5.68
N GLY A 186 6.26 33.97 6.31
CA GLY A 186 5.07 34.50 5.64
C GLY A 186 4.03 33.47 5.26
N GLU A 187 4.24 32.20 5.62
CA GLU A 187 3.35 31.07 5.34
C GLU A 187 2.60 30.61 6.60
N THR A 188 1.61 29.74 6.39
CA THR A 188 0.92 29.06 7.49
C THR A 188 1.76 27.92 8.08
N ASP A 189 1.35 27.41 9.24
CA ASP A 189 2.05 26.30 9.89
C ASP A 189 1.88 25.01 9.09
N PHE A 190 2.97 24.29 8.94
CA PHE A 190 3.00 22.95 8.36
C PHE A 190 2.77 21.92 9.47
N LEU A 191 1.97 20.91 9.16
CA LEU A 191 1.53 19.85 10.07
C LEU A 191 1.59 18.50 9.35
N TRP A 192 1.24 17.44 10.07
CA TRP A 192 1.17 16.07 9.56
C TRP A 192 2.55 15.51 9.18
N PRO A 193 3.45 15.37 10.17
CA PRO A 193 4.84 15.00 9.93
C PRO A 193 5.01 13.55 9.54
N TYR A 194 5.92 13.32 8.59
CA TYR A 194 6.53 12.01 8.32
C TYR A 194 8.01 12.09 8.65
N ILE A 195 8.56 10.98 9.14
CA ILE A 195 9.93 10.89 9.66
C ILE A 195 10.71 9.79 8.97
N ALA A 196 12.01 10.04 8.76
CA ALA A 196 12.98 9.02 8.44
C ALA A 196 14.32 9.34 9.12
N SER A 197 15.08 8.32 9.50
CA SER A 197 16.44 8.44 9.99
C SER A 197 17.41 7.71 9.06
N ASP A 198 18.43 8.43 8.59
CA ASP A 198 19.43 7.92 7.68
C ASP A 198 20.64 7.30 8.39
N GLN A 199 21.55 6.69 7.63
CA GLN A 199 22.80 6.11 8.14
C GLN A 199 23.77 7.16 8.70
N GLY A 200 23.64 8.42 8.28
CA GLY A 200 24.39 9.57 8.78
C GLY A 200 23.95 10.02 10.19
N GLY A 201 22.84 9.48 10.71
CA GLY A 201 22.24 9.89 11.98
C GLY A 201 21.42 11.18 11.87
N HIS A 202 21.06 11.59 10.65
CA HIS A 202 20.12 12.68 10.46
C HIS A 202 18.70 12.22 10.77
N ILE A 203 17.88 13.16 11.26
CA ILE A 203 16.44 12.98 11.43
C ILE A 203 15.75 13.90 10.43
N HIS A 204 15.03 13.32 9.48
CA HIS A 204 14.31 14.03 8.44
C HIS A 204 12.84 14.18 8.81
N ILE A 205 12.28 15.36 8.55
CA ILE A 205 10.86 15.62 8.70
C ILE A 205 10.35 16.25 7.42
N THR A 206 9.26 15.69 6.89
CA THR A 206 8.44 16.37 5.88
C THR A 206 7.03 16.59 6.38
N ASP A 207 6.49 17.77 6.10
CA ASP A 207 5.18 18.22 6.55
C ASP A 207 4.37 18.83 5.40
N THR A 208 3.06 18.96 5.62
CA THR A 208 2.10 19.57 4.69
C THR A 208 1.45 20.81 5.31
N GLU A 209 1.17 21.81 4.49
CA GLU A 209 0.52 23.06 4.91
C GLU A 209 -0.83 22.84 5.62
N GLY A 210 -0.94 23.35 6.86
CA GLY A 210 -2.05 23.13 7.78
C GLY A 210 -3.33 23.94 7.53
N GLU A 211 -3.49 24.60 6.37
CA GLU A 211 -4.74 25.28 6.03
C GLU A 211 -5.95 24.31 6.04
N SER A 212 -7.17 24.86 6.23
CA SER A 212 -8.43 24.10 6.24
C SER A 212 -8.49 23.04 5.12
N ALA A 213 -9.05 21.87 5.42
CA ALA A 213 -9.08 20.65 4.59
C ALA A 213 -9.78 20.75 3.21
N GLY A 214 -9.89 21.94 2.62
CA GLY A 214 -10.39 22.19 1.27
C GLY A 214 -9.55 23.19 0.44
N ASN A 215 -8.52 23.82 1.02
CA ASN A 215 -7.57 24.62 0.25
C ASN A 215 -6.46 23.70 -0.26
N ILE A 216 -6.61 23.28 -1.51
CA ILE A 216 -5.56 22.62 -2.31
C ILE A 216 -5.18 23.63 -3.41
N PRO A 217 -4.02 23.54 -4.07
CA PRO A 217 -2.87 22.71 -3.68
C PRO A 217 -2.36 23.03 -2.27
N LYS A 218 -1.72 22.04 -1.65
CA LYS A 218 -0.97 22.22 -0.41
C LYS A 218 0.50 22.46 -0.72
N LYS A 219 1.12 23.34 0.05
CA LYS A 219 2.57 23.39 0.12
C LYS A 219 3.07 22.21 0.96
N ILE A 220 4.21 21.67 0.56
CA ILE A 220 4.93 20.64 1.31
C ILE A 220 6.35 21.11 1.57
N GLY A 221 6.85 20.77 2.76
CA GLY A 221 8.14 21.24 3.22
C GLY A 221 8.94 20.18 3.93
N HIS A 222 10.24 20.43 4.06
CA HIS A 222 11.22 19.52 4.63
C HIS A 222 12.23 20.28 5.49
N THR A 223 12.65 19.64 6.57
CA THR A 223 13.82 20.01 7.37
C THR A 223 14.48 18.75 7.90
N TYR A 224 15.72 18.87 8.37
CA TYR A 224 16.41 17.78 9.05
C TYR A 224 17.25 18.28 10.22
N SER A 225 17.53 17.37 11.15
CA SER A 225 18.45 17.55 12.27
C SER A 225 19.66 16.63 12.10
N ALA A 226 20.84 17.09 12.52
CA ALA A 226 22.09 16.32 12.51
C ALA A 226 22.62 16.00 13.93
N ASP A 227 21.84 16.30 14.96
CA ASP A 227 22.25 16.23 16.37
C ASP A 227 21.14 15.68 17.27
N GLY A 228 20.37 14.72 16.75
CA GLY A 228 19.32 14.02 17.47
C GLY A 228 18.13 14.92 17.83
N GLY A 229 17.80 15.90 16.99
CA GLY A 229 16.69 16.83 17.20
C GLY A 229 17.04 18.06 18.05
N SER A 230 18.29 18.22 18.50
CA SER A 230 18.69 19.36 19.33
C SER A 230 18.71 20.68 18.58
N SER A 231 19.02 20.64 17.28
CA SER A 231 18.93 21.74 16.33
C SER A 231 18.50 21.25 14.94
N TRP A 232 17.98 22.17 14.14
CA TRP A 232 17.37 21.88 12.84
C TRP A 232 17.89 22.82 11.77
N GLN A 233 17.96 22.34 10.53
CA GLN A 233 18.18 23.21 9.38
C GLN A 233 16.97 24.10 9.11
N ASP A 234 17.18 25.17 8.34
CA ASP A 234 16.10 26.05 7.91
C ASP A 234 15.07 25.26 7.11
N PHE A 235 13.80 25.36 7.50
CA PHE A 235 12.68 24.70 6.80
C PHE A 235 12.60 25.15 5.35
N GLN A 236 12.51 24.21 4.41
CA GLN A 236 12.44 24.48 2.98
C GLN A 236 11.12 23.96 2.41
N ILE A 237 10.47 24.79 1.58
CA ILE A 237 9.34 24.35 0.75
C ILE A 237 9.93 23.78 -0.54
N TYR A 238 9.53 22.56 -0.91
CA TYR A 238 10.01 21.90 -2.12
C TYR A 238 8.93 21.71 -3.18
N ASP A 239 7.66 21.80 -2.82
CA ASP A 239 6.58 21.95 -3.79
C ASP A 239 5.46 22.82 -3.22
N GLU A 240 4.91 23.69 -4.07
CA GLU A 240 3.73 24.50 -3.75
C GLU A 240 2.43 23.87 -4.27
N TYR A 241 2.55 22.81 -5.06
CA TYR A 241 1.46 22.18 -5.82
C TYR A 241 1.36 20.69 -5.50
N ALA A 242 1.05 20.33 -4.26
CA ALA A 242 0.89 18.95 -3.80
C ALA A 242 -0.55 18.62 -3.35
N CYS A 243 -0.92 17.33 -3.42
CA CYS A 243 -2.08 16.82 -2.67
C CYS A 243 -1.70 16.65 -1.18
N PHE A 244 -2.68 16.42 -0.29
CA PHE A 244 -2.50 16.46 1.18
C PHE A 244 -1.73 15.27 1.78
N SER A 245 -0.77 14.70 1.06
CA SER A 245 0.10 13.62 1.54
C SER A 245 1.51 13.85 1.00
N THR A 246 2.52 13.58 1.82
CA THR A 246 3.92 13.44 1.41
C THR A 246 4.58 12.46 2.38
N ILE A 247 5.64 11.78 1.97
CA ILE A 247 6.40 10.87 2.83
C ILE A 247 7.90 11.13 2.66
N VAL A 248 8.69 10.74 3.66
CA VAL A 248 10.15 10.70 3.60
C VAL A 248 10.62 9.29 3.95
N VAL A 249 11.59 8.79 3.20
CA VAL A 249 12.17 7.45 3.41
C VAL A 249 13.68 7.54 3.30
N ALA A 250 14.38 6.79 4.15
CA ALA A 250 15.83 6.70 4.17
C ALA A 250 16.28 5.27 3.89
N SER A 251 17.45 5.13 3.29
CA SER A 251 18.07 3.86 2.97
C SER A 251 18.67 3.19 4.20
N ASP A 252 18.57 1.86 4.24
CA ASP A 252 19.18 1.02 5.28
C ASP A 252 20.65 0.67 5.00
N VAL A 253 21.14 0.95 3.78
CA VAL A 253 22.46 0.52 3.31
C VAL A 253 23.39 1.66 2.90
N ASP A 254 22.84 2.85 2.64
CA ASP A 254 23.60 4.05 2.31
C ASP A 254 22.90 5.31 2.86
N ASP A 255 23.49 6.48 2.61
CA ASP A 255 23.01 7.78 3.13
C ASP A 255 21.89 8.39 2.25
N LYS A 256 21.25 7.61 1.36
CA LYS A 256 20.20 8.15 0.49
C LYS A 256 18.91 8.41 1.26
N VAL A 257 18.25 9.51 0.92
CA VAL A 257 16.96 9.91 1.47
C VAL A 257 16.09 10.47 0.35
N ALA A 258 14.84 9.99 0.26
CA ALA A 258 13.87 10.46 -0.73
C ALA A 258 12.65 11.09 -0.07
N LEU A 259 12.21 12.22 -0.63
CA LEU A 259 10.90 12.83 -0.41
C LEU A 259 9.98 12.39 -1.54
N VAL A 260 8.85 11.75 -1.22
CA VAL A 260 7.93 11.18 -2.22
C VAL A 260 6.53 11.74 -2.00
N TYR A 261 5.87 12.18 -3.07
CA TYR A 261 4.58 12.87 -2.94
C TYR A 261 3.73 12.78 -4.22
N PRO A 262 2.38 12.91 -4.07
CA PRO A 262 1.46 13.06 -5.18
C PRO A 262 1.50 14.50 -5.70
N LYS A 263 1.78 14.65 -6.99
CA LYS A 263 1.90 15.93 -7.67
C LYS A 263 0.72 16.16 -8.63
N PRO A 264 -0.30 16.96 -8.25
CA PRO A 264 -1.36 17.37 -9.17
C PRO A 264 -0.82 18.03 -10.44
N ILE A 265 -1.37 17.67 -11.61
CA ILE A 265 -1.03 18.33 -12.89
C ILE A 265 -1.93 19.54 -13.20
N ASP A 266 -3.14 19.54 -12.65
CA ASP A 266 -4.08 20.65 -12.76
C ASP A 266 -4.76 20.88 -11.41
N PHE A 267 -5.21 22.12 -11.19
CA PHE A 267 -5.90 22.50 -9.96
C PHE A 267 -7.36 22.78 -10.23
N ASN A 268 -8.23 21.99 -9.60
CA ASN A 268 -9.66 22.27 -9.53
C ASN A 268 -10.05 22.70 -8.10
N PRO A 269 -10.35 23.98 -7.83
CA PRO A 269 -10.77 24.42 -6.49
C PRO A 269 -12.11 23.83 -6.01
N SER A 270 -12.83 23.11 -6.87
CA SER A 270 -14.10 22.44 -6.55
C SER A 270 -14.00 20.91 -6.42
N ASP A 271 -12.82 20.34 -6.70
CA ASP A 271 -12.52 18.92 -6.54
C ASP A 271 -11.12 18.85 -5.91
N PRO A 272 -10.94 18.38 -4.67
CA PRO A 272 -9.68 18.45 -3.93
C PRO A 272 -8.52 17.60 -4.52
N ASN A 273 -8.52 17.32 -5.82
CA ASN A 273 -7.46 16.68 -6.60
C ASN A 273 -6.93 15.39 -5.99
N GLN A 274 -7.77 14.63 -5.29
CA GLN A 274 -7.32 13.35 -4.76
C GLN A 274 -7.10 12.33 -5.86
N PHE A 275 -7.74 12.47 -7.02
CA PHE A 275 -7.83 11.42 -8.03
C PHE A 275 -6.93 11.64 -9.25
N ASN A 276 -6.19 12.76 -9.29
CA ASN A 276 -5.57 13.32 -10.49
C ASN A 276 -4.16 13.81 -10.18
N ASN A 277 -3.28 12.88 -9.80
CA ASN A 277 -1.91 13.19 -9.41
C ASN A 277 -0.92 12.37 -10.22
N ASP A 278 0.24 12.96 -10.47
CA ASP A 278 1.46 12.20 -10.68
C ASP A 278 2.02 11.68 -9.36
N ILE A 279 2.93 10.73 -9.41
CA ILE A 279 3.88 10.46 -8.32
C ILE A 279 5.22 11.11 -8.67
N ALA A 280 5.78 11.87 -7.73
CA ALA A 280 7.06 12.52 -7.88
C ALA A 280 7.95 12.29 -6.66
N TYR A 281 9.27 12.40 -6.86
CA TYR A 281 10.22 12.37 -5.77
C TYR A 281 11.38 13.36 -5.95
N ILE A 282 12.03 13.70 -4.83
CA ILE A 282 13.33 14.39 -4.77
C ILE A 282 14.23 13.51 -3.91
N GLU A 283 15.45 13.25 -4.38
CA GLU A 283 16.42 12.41 -3.67
C GLU A 283 17.68 13.19 -3.29
N SER A 284 18.11 13.00 -2.04
CA SER A 284 19.45 13.36 -1.57
C SER A 284 20.29 12.10 -1.49
N THR A 285 21.53 12.16 -1.99
CA THR A 285 22.46 11.01 -1.98
C THR A 285 23.27 10.88 -0.69
N ASP A 286 23.21 11.88 0.19
CA ASP A 286 24.01 11.96 1.40
C ASP A 286 23.21 12.43 2.63
N GLY A 287 21.88 12.53 2.51
CA GLY A 287 20.96 13.06 3.52
C GLY A 287 21.11 14.56 3.82
N ALA A 288 22.25 15.17 3.56
CA ALA A 288 22.55 16.54 3.99
C ALA A 288 22.42 17.58 2.86
N THR A 289 22.72 17.18 1.62
CA THR A 289 22.75 18.03 0.43
C THR A 289 21.48 17.85 -0.38
N TRP A 290 20.73 18.93 -0.57
CA TRP A 290 19.43 18.91 -1.26
C TRP A 290 19.40 19.89 -2.43
N ASP A 291 18.93 19.43 -3.59
CA ASP A 291 18.42 20.28 -4.66
C ASP A 291 16.90 20.12 -4.73
N TYR A 292 16.16 20.97 -4.01
CA TYR A 292 14.70 20.88 -3.98
C TYR A 292 14.02 21.16 -5.34
N ASN A 293 14.77 21.56 -6.37
CA ASN A 293 14.23 21.71 -7.72
C ASN A 293 14.43 20.48 -8.61
N SER A 294 15.18 19.46 -8.15
CA SER A 294 15.46 18.24 -8.92
C SER A 294 14.31 17.23 -8.80
N ILE A 295 13.09 17.70 -9.07
CA ILE A 295 11.88 16.87 -9.00
C ILE A 295 11.89 15.86 -10.15
N VAL A 296 11.83 14.58 -9.80
CA VAL A 296 11.64 13.48 -10.75
C VAL A 296 10.15 13.10 -10.75
N ASN A 297 9.49 13.27 -11.90
CA ASN A 297 8.12 12.82 -12.10
C ASN A 297 8.12 11.41 -12.71
N ILE A 298 7.54 10.45 -12.00
CA ILE A 298 7.54 9.03 -12.35
C ILE A 298 6.49 8.74 -13.41
N THR A 299 5.25 9.14 -13.13
CA THR A 299 4.08 8.72 -13.91
C THR A 299 3.88 9.55 -15.17
N ASN A 300 4.19 10.85 -15.14
CA ASN A 300 3.91 11.82 -16.21
C ASN A 300 2.55 11.57 -16.89
N TYR A 301 1.51 11.34 -16.07
CA TYR A 301 0.23 10.82 -16.51
C TYR A 301 -0.47 11.85 -17.42
N ARG A 302 -1.23 11.34 -18.38
CA ARG A 302 -2.06 12.16 -19.28
C ARG A 302 -3.53 11.98 -18.98
N TRP A 303 -4.35 12.90 -19.44
CA TRP A 303 -5.79 12.85 -19.17
C TRP A 303 -6.49 11.63 -19.80
N GLU A 304 -5.86 10.98 -20.76
CA GLU A 304 -6.33 9.74 -21.33
C GLU A 304 -5.87 8.48 -20.57
N ASP A 305 -4.93 8.61 -19.62
CA ASP A 305 -4.30 7.47 -18.96
C ASP A 305 -5.05 7.04 -17.68
N THR A 306 -4.85 5.77 -17.30
CA THR A 306 -5.35 5.19 -16.05
C THR A 306 -4.40 5.38 -14.88
N LEU A 307 -3.17 5.85 -15.11
CA LEU A 307 -2.11 6.06 -14.10
C LEU A 307 -2.31 7.36 -13.29
N ARG A 308 -3.55 7.67 -12.91
CA ARG A 308 -3.89 8.87 -12.14
C ARG A 308 -3.74 8.54 -10.67
N ALA A 309 -2.65 8.93 -10.03
CA ALA A 309 -2.40 8.54 -8.65
C ALA A 309 -3.44 9.14 -7.68
N TYR A 310 -3.83 8.33 -6.70
CA TYR A 310 -4.57 8.79 -5.55
C TYR A 310 -3.61 9.32 -4.46
N ALA A 311 -4.13 9.92 -3.39
CA ALA A 311 -3.34 10.55 -2.32
C ALA A 311 -2.72 9.57 -1.29
N ASP A 312 -2.57 8.29 -1.65
CA ASP A 312 -2.07 7.21 -0.79
C ASP A 312 -0.90 6.49 -1.49
N MET A 313 0.25 6.43 -0.82
CA MET A 313 1.48 5.82 -1.33
C MET A 313 2.37 5.31 -0.21
N ALA A 314 3.34 4.48 -0.57
CA ALA A 314 4.42 4.08 0.31
C ALA A 314 5.72 3.96 -0.50
N ALA A 315 6.85 4.03 0.18
CA ALA A 315 8.16 3.86 -0.45
C ALA A 315 9.12 3.15 0.48
N CYS A 316 10.14 2.52 -0.09
CA CYS A 316 11.29 1.98 0.63
C CYS A 316 12.52 1.97 -0.27
N TYR A 317 13.70 1.84 0.32
CA TYR A 317 14.89 1.42 -0.41
C TYR A 317 15.06 -0.09 -0.24
N ASP A 318 15.52 -0.75 -1.30
CA ASP A 318 16.08 -2.10 -1.19
C ASP A 318 17.52 -2.07 -0.65
N TYR A 319 18.10 -3.25 -0.44
CA TYR A 319 19.47 -3.39 0.06
C TYR A 319 20.56 -3.20 -1.02
N ASP A 320 20.16 -2.92 -2.28
CA ASP A 320 21.05 -2.46 -3.34
C ASP A 320 21.01 -0.92 -3.49
N GLY A 321 20.22 -0.24 -2.66
CA GLY A 321 20.08 1.22 -2.65
C GLY A 321 19.16 1.76 -3.74
N ASN A 322 18.25 0.94 -4.28
CA ASN A 322 17.24 1.35 -5.24
C ASN A 322 15.96 1.80 -4.53
N LEU A 323 15.40 2.92 -4.97
CA LEU A 323 14.14 3.43 -4.48
C LEU A 323 12.96 2.67 -5.12
N HIS A 324 12.05 2.18 -4.29
CA HIS A 324 10.79 1.56 -4.68
C HIS A 324 9.63 2.39 -4.16
N ILE A 325 8.64 2.64 -5.01
CA ILE A 325 7.45 3.41 -4.66
C ILE A 325 6.21 2.63 -5.08
N ILE A 326 5.22 2.55 -4.20
CA ILE A 326 3.91 1.97 -4.51
C ILE A 326 2.81 3.00 -4.28
N TRP A 327 1.75 2.94 -5.09
CA TRP A 327 0.60 3.82 -4.98
C TRP A 327 -0.65 3.15 -5.54
N ASN A 328 -1.81 3.70 -5.22
CA ASN A 328 -3.07 3.30 -5.85
C ASN A 328 -3.56 4.34 -6.85
N THR A 329 -4.28 3.88 -7.88
CA THR A 329 -4.99 4.73 -8.84
C THR A 329 -6.46 4.39 -8.79
N PRO A 330 -7.38 5.38 -8.74
CA PRO A 330 -8.79 5.09 -8.89
C PRO A 330 -9.03 4.58 -10.31
N TYR A 331 -10.04 3.73 -10.48
CA TYR A 331 -10.37 3.30 -11.82
C TYR A 331 -10.95 4.44 -12.66
N TYR A 332 -10.35 4.68 -13.82
CA TYR A 332 -10.84 5.65 -14.79
C TYR A 332 -11.45 4.96 -16.01
N ASN A 333 -12.73 5.22 -16.27
CA ASN A 333 -13.40 4.80 -17.49
C ASN A 333 -13.24 5.89 -18.55
N ALA A 334 -12.39 5.64 -19.55
CA ALA A 334 -12.13 6.58 -20.64
C ALA A 334 -13.35 6.83 -21.56
N ASP A 335 -14.23 5.84 -21.73
CA ASP A 335 -15.41 5.96 -22.60
C ASP A 335 -16.46 6.90 -22.00
N SER A 336 -16.69 6.82 -20.69
CA SER A 336 -17.63 7.68 -19.97
C SER A 336 -16.98 8.92 -19.36
N GLY A 337 -15.65 8.95 -19.27
CA GLY A 337 -14.89 9.99 -18.57
C GLY A 337 -15.11 9.97 -17.05
N THR A 338 -15.51 8.84 -16.47
CA THR A 338 -15.87 8.73 -15.05
C THR A 338 -14.78 8.06 -14.23
N ILE A 339 -14.56 8.55 -13.01
CA ILE A 339 -13.65 7.95 -12.03
C ILE A 339 -14.49 7.17 -11.01
N SER A 340 -14.07 5.95 -10.70
CA SER A 340 -14.68 5.16 -9.62
C SER A 340 -14.31 5.76 -8.27
N ALA A 341 -15.27 5.83 -7.36
CA ALA A 341 -15.00 6.27 -6.00
C ALA A 341 -14.15 5.27 -5.24
N ASP A 342 -14.35 3.95 -5.43
CA ASP A 342 -13.77 2.94 -4.52
C ASP A 342 -12.85 1.94 -5.22
N ALA A 343 -13.20 1.50 -6.44
CA ALA A 343 -12.38 0.55 -7.20
C ALA A 343 -11.03 1.20 -7.58
N CYS A 344 -9.94 0.47 -7.38
CA CYS A 344 -8.59 0.98 -7.64
C CYS A 344 -7.67 -0.11 -8.23
N LEU A 345 -6.49 0.32 -8.64
CA LEU A 345 -5.37 -0.54 -9.02
C LEU A 345 -4.18 -0.18 -8.16
N LEU A 346 -3.37 -1.15 -7.75
CA LEU A 346 -2.12 -0.95 -7.05
C LEU A 346 -0.94 -1.09 -8.00
N TRP A 347 -0.02 -0.14 -7.93
CA TRP A 347 1.14 -0.06 -8.79
C TRP A 347 2.43 0.00 -7.97
N HIS A 348 3.49 -0.49 -8.58
CA HIS A 348 4.86 -0.39 -8.12
C HIS A 348 5.69 0.36 -9.16
N TRP A 349 6.70 1.09 -8.70
CA TRP A 349 7.76 1.61 -9.53
C TRP A 349 9.13 1.41 -8.88
N SER A 350 10.11 1.11 -9.72
CA SER A 350 11.53 1.35 -9.44
C SER A 350 12.22 1.88 -10.69
N GLU A 351 13.40 2.50 -10.54
CA GLU A 351 14.19 2.90 -11.71
C GLU A 351 14.61 1.69 -12.57
N ALA A 352 14.84 0.53 -11.94
CA ALA A 352 15.29 -0.69 -12.60
C ALA A 352 14.18 -1.38 -13.41
N THR A 353 12.97 -1.46 -12.86
CA THR A 353 11.86 -2.26 -13.42
C THR A 353 10.84 -1.42 -14.18
N GLY A 354 10.77 -0.12 -13.93
CA GLY A 354 9.71 0.73 -14.47
C GLY A 354 8.44 0.61 -13.63
N ILE A 355 7.26 0.74 -14.26
CA ILE A 355 5.96 0.72 -13.58
C ILE A 355 5.28 -0.64 -13.82
N ASP A 356 4.97 -1.34 -12.74
CA ASP A 356 4.34 -2.66 -12.76
C ASP A 356 3.11 -2.70 -11.85
N MET A 357 2.13 -3.56 -12.19
CA MET A 357 0.91 -3.71 -11.39
C MET A 357 1.12 -4.75 -10.29
N ILE A 358 0.79 -4.38 -9.06
CA ILE A 358 0.80 -5.30 -7.90
C ILE A 358 -0.54 -6.03 -7.81
N TYR A 359 -1.63 -5.27 -7.91
CA TYR A 359 -2.96 -5.80 -7.60
C TYR A 359 -4.09 -5.07 -8.34
N ASP A 360 -5.07 -5.86 -8.80
CA ASP A 360 -6.28 -5.40 -9.46
C ASP A 360 -7.47 -5.45 -8.49
N ALA A 361 -7.80 -4.31 -7.89
CA ALA A 361 -8.89 -4.15 -6.94
C ALA A 361 -10.19 -3.68 -7.64
N TRP A 362 -10.53 -4.32 -8.77
CA TRP A 362 -11.70 -4.02 -9.60
C TRP A 362 -13.01 -4.61 -9.06
N TYR A 363 -13.46 -4.10 -7.91
CA TYR A 363 -14.74 -4.46 -7.31
C TYR A 363 -15.34 -3.28 -6.56
N ALA A 364 -16.63 -3.38 -6.26
CA ALA A 364 -17.30 -2.40 -5.42
C ALA A 364 -16.93 -2.68 -3.95
N SER A 365 -16.76 -1.62 -3.19
CA SER A 365 -16.58 -1.66 -1.74
C SER A 365 -17.06 -0.33 -1.18
N PHE A 366 -17.34 -0.29 0.12
CA PHE A 366 -17.73 0.93 0.81
C PHE A 366 -16.91 1.05 2.10
N PRO A 367 -15.59 1.27 2.00
CA PRO A 367 -14.70 1.20 3.16
C PRO A 367 -14.78 2.42 4.08
N GLY A 368 -15.47 3.49 3.67
CA GLY A 368 -15.48 4.77 4.39
C GLY A 368 -14.07 5.39 4.50
N ALA A 369 -13.94 6.43 5.30
CA ALA A 369 -12.71 7.11 5.68
C ALA A 369 -11.83 7.58 4.51
N TRP A 370 -12.44 7.85 3.35
CA TRP A 370 -11.78 8.14 2.06
C TRP A 370 -10.87 7.01 1.54
N ASN A 371 -11.09 5.78 1.99
CA ASN A 371 -10.37 4.62 1.51
C ASN A 371 -10.92 4.17 0.14
N ARG A 372 -10.21 3.20 -0.42
CA ARG A 372 -10.49 2.51 -1.67
C ARG A 372 -10.49 1.01 -1.40
N SER A 373 -10.85 0.24 -2.41
CA SER A 373 -10.89 -1.23 -2.38
C SER A 373 -9.55 -1.88 -2.00
N ALA A 374 -8.44 -1.16 -2.24
CA ALA A 374 -7.12 -1.40 -1.66
C ALA A 374 -6.50 -0.07 -1.20
N SER A 375 -6.11 0.04 0.07
CA SER A 375 -5.62 1.28 0.71
C SER A 375 -4.65 1.00 1.86
N LYS A 376 -4.04 2.07 2.38
CA LYS A 376 -3.13 2.03 3.54
C LYS A 376 -1.98 1.08 3.32
N MET A 377 -1.32 1.29 2.18
CA MET A 377 -0.29 0.40 1.69
C MET A 377 1.03 0.59 2.44
N SER A 378 1.89 -0.42 2.41
CA SER A 378 3.28 -0.35 2.84
C SER A 378 4.13 -1.23 1.94
N VAL A 379 5.38 -0.82 1.70
CA VAL A 379 6.36 -1.61 0.95
C VAL A 379 7.65 -1.68 1.75
N SER A 380 8.31 -2.83 1.74
CA SER A 380 9.59 -3.04 2.41
C SER A 380 10.38 -4.12 1.68
N ALA A 381 11.68 -4.15 1.95
CA ALA A 381 12.60 -5.11 1.35
C ALA A 381 13.31 -5.95 2.42
N ASP A 382 13.72 -7.16 2.06
CA ASP A 382 14.68 -7.94 2.85
C ASP A 382 16.11 -7.79 2.30
N GLU A 383 17.09 -8.25 3.09
CA GLU A 383 18.51 -8.23 2.74
C GLU A 383 18.87 -9.01 1.46
N GLN A 384 17.94 -9.82 0.93
CA GLN A 384 18.13 -10.56 -0.32
C GLN A 384 17.62 -9.78 -1.54
N GLY A 385 17.02 -8.60 -1.34
CA GLY A 385 16.43 -7.79 -2.39
C GLY A 385 15.00 -8.20 -2.75
N ASN A 386 14.36 -9.08 -1.96
CA ASN A 386 12.95 -9.37 -2.15
C ASN A 386 12.10 -8.22 -1.62
N LEU A 387 11.02 -7.90 -2.32
CA LEU A 387 10.05 -6.88 -1.95
C LEU A 387 8.78 -7.51 -1.40
N PHE A 388 8.15 -6.79 -0.47
CA PHE A 388 6.87 -7.14 0.14
C PHE A 388 5.96 -5.93 0.10
N ALA A 389 4.74 -6.12 -0.39
CA ALA A 389 3.70 -5.09 -0.43
C ALA A 389 2.53 -5.53 0.44
N LEU A 390 2.15 -4.69 1.40
CA LEU A 390 1.03 -4.88 2.32
C LEU A 390 -0.04 -3.84 2.02
N TRP A 391 -1.33 -4.21 2.09
CA TRP A 391 -2.45 -3.26 2.05
C TRP A 391 -3.67 -3.79 2.78
N THR A 392 -4.61 -2.90 3.09
CA THR A 392 -5.96 -3.29 3.49
C THR A 392 -6.84 -3.45 2.27
N HIS A 393 -7.47 -4.61 2.15
CA HIS A 393 -8.46 -4.99 1.15
C HIS A 393 -9.87 -4.83 1.73
N PHE A 394 -10.79 -4.31 0.92
CA PHE A 394 -12.20 -4.14 1.28
C PHE A 394 -13.10 -4.64 0.16
N ASP A 395 -14.05 -5.54 0.42
CA ASP A 395 -15.00 -6.01 -0.60
C ASP A 395 -16.47 -5.73 -0.21
N ASP A 396 -17.41 -6.10 -1.08
CA ASP A 396 -18.85 -5.96 -0.85
C ASP A 396 -19.49 -7.22 -0.24
N ILE A 397 -18.67 -8.19 0.20
CA ILE A 397 -19.11 -9.44 0.81
C ILE A 397 -19.06 -9.32 2.33
N ASP A 398 -17.94 -8.84 2.87
CA ASP A 398 -17.80 -8.64 4.31
C ASP A 398 -18.15 -7.20 4.70
N VAL A 399 -19.43 -6.97 5.01
CA VAL A 399 -19.98 -5.63 5.27
C VAL A 399 -20.68 -5.59 6.62
N SER A 400 -20.39 -4.57 7.43
CA SER A 400 -21.01 -4.34 8.74
C SER A 400 -22.50 -3.99 8.61
N VAL A 401 -23.26 -4.03 9.71
CA VAL A 401 -24.66 -3.54 9.71
C VAL A 401 -24.78 -2.05 9.37
N GLY A 402 -23.69 -1.28 9.53
CA GLY A 402 -23.59 0.12 9.14
C GLY A 402 -23.49 0.32 7.63
N GLY A 403 -23.25 -0.75 6.87
CA GLY A 403 -23.07 -0.71 5.42
C GLY A 403 -21.63 -0.40 4.97
N TYR A 404 -20.66 -0.52 5.88
CA TYR A 404 -19.24 -0.31 5.56
C TYR A 404 -18.51 -1.65 5.42
N SER A 405 -17.61 -1.74 4.44
CA SER A 405 -16.78 -2.92 4.22
C SER A 405 -15.80 -3.11 5.38
N ASN A 406 -15.73 -4.32 5.94
CA ASN A 406 -14.66 -4.70 6.87
C ASN A 406 -13.34 -4.85 6.10
N GLY A 407 -12.25 -4.42 6.72
CA GLY A 407 -10.90 -4.50 6.17
C GLY A 407 -10.22 -5.85 6.46
N GLU A 408 -9.42 -6.31 5.52
CA GLU A 408 -8.55 -7.49 5.65
C GLU A 408 -7.16 -7.15 5.15
N LEU A 409 -6.10 -7.59 5.82
CA LEU A 409 -4.74 -7.32 5.36
C LEU A 409 -4.28 -8.35 4.34
N TYR A 410 -3.79 -7.85 3.20
CA TYR A 410 -3.28 -8.66 2.10
C TYR A 410 -1.80 -8.37 1.89
N LEU A 411 -1.04 -9.41 1.61
CA LEU A 411 0.40 -9.35 1.35
C LEU A 411 0.72 -9.95 -0.02
N ALA A 412 1.52 -9.26 -0.82
CA ALA A 412 2.18 -9.82 -2.01
C ALA A 412 3.69 -9.67 -1.89
N SER A 413 4.42 -10.55 -2.58
CA SER A 413 5.89 -10.54 -2.60
C SER A 413 6.43 -10.55 -4.03
N SER A 414 7.64 -10.04 -4.22
CA SER A 414 8.38 -10.08 -5.49
C SER A 414 9.86 -10.37 -5.21
N GLY A 415 10.43 -11.31 -5.96
CA GLY A 415 11.86 -11.68 -5.87
C GLY A 415 12.70 -11.18 -7.04
N ASP A 416 12.13 -10.32 -7.89
CA ASP A 416 12.76 -9.82 -9.12
C ASP A 416 12.78 -8.29 -9.21
N GLY A 417 12.80 -7.62 -8.05
CA GLY A 417 12.86 -6.15 -7.96
C GLY A 417 11.52 -5.45 -8.22
N GLY A 418 10.42 -6.20 -8.26
CA GLY A 418 9.07 -5.69 -8.43
C GLY A 418 8.49 -5.83 -9.83
N GLU A 419 9.18 -6.52 -10.76
CA GLU A 419 8.65 -6.80 -12.10
C GLU A 419 7.44 -7.75 -12.04
N ILE A 420 7.51 -8.77 -11.18
CA ILE A 420 6.44 -9.76 -11.01
C ILE A 420 6.10 -9.91 -9.53
N TRP A 421 4.81 -9.79 -9.22
CA TRP A 421 4.25 -9.97 -7.89
C TRP A 421 3.51 -11.30 -7.75
N SER A 422 3.59 -11.90 -6.57
CA SER A 422 2.82 -13.09 -6.21
C SER A 422 1.32 -12.80 -6.19
N ASP A 423 0.50 -13.86 -6.30
CA ASP A 423 -0.90 -13.74 -5.90
C ASP A 423 -0.94 -13.31 -4.42
N PRO A 424 -1.84 -12.40 -4.03
CA PRO A 424 -1.81 -11.87 -2.68
C PRO A 424 -2.47 -12.80 -1.67
N ASP A 425 -1.83 -12.96 -0.52
CA ASP A 425 -2.32 -13.74 0.60
C ASP A 425 -3.12 -12.87 1.56
N ASN A 426 -4.34 -13.29 1.91
CA ASN A 426 -5.05 -12.71 3.07
C ASN A 426 -4.39 -13.25 4.35
N ILE A 427 -3.71 -12.37 5.08
CA ILE A 427 -2.94 -12.72 6.28
C ILE A 427 -3.73 -12.55 7.59
N THR A 428 -4.89 -11.90 7.54
CA THR A 428 -5.79 -11.70 8.68
C THR A 428 -6.89 -12.74 8.74
N ASN A 429 -7.61 -12.90 7.62
CA ASN A 429 -8.70 -13.84 7.43
C ASN A 429 -9.68 -13.86 8.62
N SER A 430 -10.21 -12.68 8.96
CA SER A 430 -11.10 -12.42 10.09
C SER A 430 -12.47 -11.85 9.67
N PRO A 431 -13.21 -12.51 8.74
CA PRO A 431 -14.40 -11.92 8.19
C PRO A 431 -15.55 -11.85 9.20
N THR A 432 -16.24 -10.72 9.25
CA THR A 432 -17.30 -10.43 10.24
C THR A 432 -18.57 -9.84 9.61
N GLU A 433 -19.09 -10.52 8.58
CA GLU A 433 -20.26 -10.05 7.83
C GLU A 433 -21.47 -9.80 8.75
N GLY A 434 -22.06 -8.62 8.64
CA GLY A 434 -23.22 -8.22 9.43
C GLY A 434 -22.90 -7.99 10.92
N CYS A 435 -21.64 -7.73 11.27
CA CYS A 435 -21.24 -7.32 12.62
C CYS A 435 -21.94 -6.02 13.04
N PHE A 436 -22.29 -5.95 14.33
CA PHE A 436 -22.75 -4.74 14.97
C PHE A 436 -21.55 -3.94 15.51
N PRO A 437 -21.71 -2.64 15.80
CA PRO A 437 -20.66 -1.86 16.43
C PRO A 437 -20.17 -2.51 17.74
N GLY A 438 -18.88 -2.78 17.83
CA GLY A 438 -18.22 -3.50 18.91
C GLY A 438 -17.88 -4.96 18.59
N ASP A 439 -18.51 -5.54 17.56
CA ASP A 439 -18.38 -6.95 17.18
C ASP A 439 -17.65 -7.15 15.83
N CYS A 440 -17.25 -6.07 15.14
CA CYS A 440 -16.52 -6.18 13.87
C CYS A 440 -15.04 -6.51 14.11
N ASP A 441 -14.43 -7.16 13.12
CA ASP A 441 -12.99 -7.46 13.05
C ASP A 441 -12.42 -6.84 11.76
N SER A 442 -12.56 -5.53 11.62
CA SER A 442 -12.09 -4.80 10.43
C SER A 442 -10.63 -4.40 10.60
N ASP A 443 -9.72 -5.19 10.03
CA ASP A 443 -8.28 -4.99 10.13
C ASP A 443 -7.79 -3.93 9.17
N HIS A 444 -7.41 -2.77 9.71
CA HIS A 444 -7.16 -1.58 8.90
C HIS A 444 -6.06 -0.68 9.48
N TRP A 445 -5.76 0.44 8.80
CA TRP A 445 -4.70 1.38 9.13
C TRP A 445 -3.33 0.71 9.22
N SER A 446 -3.10 -0.37 8.47
CA SER A 446 -1.89 -1.17 8.59
C SER A 446 -0.62 -0.42 8.19
N THR A 447 0.49 -0.80 8.79
CA THR A 447 1.84 -0.45 8.34
C THR A 447 2.83 -1.55 8.68
N MET A 448 3.83 -1.71 7.83
CA MET A 448 4.86 -2.74 7.90
C MET A 448 6.20 -2.13 8.29
N ALA A 449 7.01 -2.85 9.06
CA ALA A 449 8.35 -2.39 9.41
C ALA A 449 9.26 -2.40 8.18
N GLN A 450 10.05 -1.34 8.01
CA GLN A 450 10.99 -1.21 6.88
C GLN A 450 11.97 -2.39 6.76
N LYS A 451 12.49 -2.87 7.90
CA LYS A 451 13.38 -4.03 7.94
C LYS A 451 12.58 -5.33 8.02
N VAL A 452 12.70 -6.14 6.97
CA VAL A 452 12.21 -7.53 6.91
C VAL A 452 13.38 -8.49 7.10
N ASP A 453 13.22 -9.48 7.99
CA ASP A 453 14.19 -10.54 8.22
C ASP A 453 13.56 -11.92 7.97
N GLU A 454 13.76 -12.89 8.87
CA GLU A 454 13.02 -14.16 8.82
C GLU A 454 11.51 -13.95 8.99
N ASN A 455 11.10 -12.79 9.50
CA ASN A 455 9.71 -12.40 9.66
C ASN A 455 9.44 -11.01 9.08
N ILE A 456 8.16 -10.81 8.79
CA ILE A 456 7.55 -9.52 8.48
C ILE A 456 6.80 -9.05 9.73
N TYR A 457 6.94 -7.77 10.06
CA TYR A 457 6.40 -7.16 11.27
C TYR A 457 5.37 -6.09 10.91
N ILE A 458 4.15 -6.24 11.43
CA ILE A 458 3.00 -5.44 11.04
C ILE A 458 2.30 -4.90 12.28
N THR A 459 1.89 -3.64 12.23
CA THR A 459 0.92 -3.08 13.18
C THR A 459 -0.32 -2.58 12.45
N PHE A 460 -1.50 -2.78 13.04
CA PHE A 460 -2.78 -2.35 12.49
C PHE A 460 -3.77 -2.03 13.60
N ILE A 461 -4.86 -1.35 13.24
CA ILE A 461 -6.01 -1.12 14.10
C ILE A 461 -7.08 -2.13 13.70
N GLU A 462 -7.50 -2.94 14.66
CA GLU A 462 -8.70 -3.77 14.54
C GLU A 462 -9.90 -2.87 14.86
N ASP A 463 -10.53 -2.36 13.82
CA ASP A 463 -11.69 -1.49 13.96
C ASP A 463 -12.93 -2.31 14.30
N LYS A 464 -13.46 -2.06 15.50
CA LYS A 464 -14.65 -2.74 16.02
C LYS A 464 -15.95 -2.18 15.45
N ASP A 465 -15.91 -1.16 14.59
CA ASP A 465 -17.04 -0.78 13.73
C ASP A 465 -16.55 -0.16 12.41
N ALA A 466 -16.58 -0.95 11.33
CA ALA A 466 -16.04 -0.54 10.04
C ALA A 466 -16.52 0.84 9.55
N GLY A 467 -15.60 1.53 8.86
CA GLY A 467 -15.80 2.79 8.14
C GLY A 467 -14.97 3.97 8.70
N GLY A 468 -14.61 3.92 9.99
CA GLY A 468 -13.64 4.81 10.63
C GLY A 468 -14.16 6.12 11.26
N ILE A 469 -13.61 6.43 12.43
CA ILE A 469 -13.86 7.62 13.25
C ILE A 469 -12.57 8.47 13.33
N PRO A 470 -12.63 9.76 12.93
CA PRO A 470 -13.77 10.66 13.17
C PRO A 470 -14.57 11.08 11.93
N GLN A 471 -14.47 10.38 10.80
CA GLN A 471 -15.20 10.76 9.58
C GLN A 471 -16.72 10.54 9.68
N THR A 472 -17.21 10.08 10.84
CA THR A 472 -18.63 9.78 11.12
C THR A 472 -19.19 8.65 10.25
N GLU A 473 -18.29 7.83 9.71
CA GLU A 473 -18.60 6.70 8.85
C GLU A 473 -18.43 5.44 9.70
N GLY A 474 -19.34 5.20 10.65
CA GLY A 474 -19.19 4.19 11.69
C GLY A 474 -19.55 4.75 13.07
N SER A 475 -19.25 4.01 14.13
CA SER A 475 -19.56 4.32 15.52
C SER A 475 -18.30 4.27 16.36
N GLN A 476 -18.28 5.07 17.43
CA GLN A 476 -17.15 5.04 18.36
C GLN A 476 -17.09 3.70 19.13
N THR A 477 -15.95 3.02 19.00
CA THR A 477 -15.59 1.81 19.74
C THR A 477 -14.18 1.94 20.31
N ASP A 478 -13.83 1.12 21.31
CA ASP A 478 -12.44 0.98 21.74
C ASP A 478 -11.80 -0.10 20.87
N ASN A 479 -10.89 0.31 19.99
CA ASN A 479 -10.34 -0.50 18.92
C ASN A 479 -8.95 -1.01 19.32
N PRO A 480 -8.72 -2.33 19.35
CA PRO A 480 -7.39 -2.87 19.63
C PRO A 480 -6.35 -2.42 18.62
N VAL A 481 -5.17 -2.09 19.11
CA VAL A 481 -3.97 -1.92 18.27
C VAL A 481 -3.23 -3.25 18.31
N ARG A 482 -3.04 -3.85 17.14
CA ARG A 482 -2.51 -5.20 17.00
C ARG A 482 -1.10 -5.20 16.44
N TYR A 483 -0.29 -6.11 16.96
CA TYR A 483 1.02 -6.46 16.42
C TYR A 483 0.98 -7.88 15.89
N LEU A 484 1.37 -8.03 14.63
CA LEU A 484 1.43 -9.30 13.92
C LEU A 484 2.85 -9.51 13.39
N SER A 485 3.41 -10.68 13.69
CA SER A 485 4.66 -11.15 13.10
C SER A 485 4.36 -12.43 12.33
N ILE A 486 4.67 -12.43 11.03
CA ILE A 486 4.48 -13.57 10.15
C ILE A 486 5.82 -13.99 9.54
N PRO A 487 6.04 -15.28 9.26
CA PRO A 487 7.24 -15.71 8.55
C PRO A 487 7.36 -15.01 7.19
N ASN A 488 8.58 -14.60 6.84
CA ASN A 488 8.89 -14.12 5.50
C ASN A 488 8.71 -15.30 4.51
N PRO A 489 7.79 -15.20 3.53
CA PRO A 489 7.47 -16.31 2.63
C PRO A 489 8.64 -16.72 1.73
N LEU A 490 9.65 -15.86 1.55
CA LEU A 490 10.80 -16.08 0.68
C LEU A 490 12.09 -16.47 1.44
N TRP A 491 12.09 -16.42 2.78
CA TRP A 491 13.27 -16.74 3.61
C TRP A 491 13.69 -18.22 3.56
N MET A 492 12.76 -19.12 3.23
CA MET A 492 12.97 -20.58 3.35
C MET A 492 13.27 -21.33 2.05
N GLU A 493 13.35 -20.68 0.89
CA GLU A 493 13.73 -21.37 -0.35
C GLU A 493 15.20 -21.87 -0.35
N GLY A 494 16.00 -21.51 0.67
CA GLY A 494 17.44 -21.82 0.77
C GLY A 494 17.89 -22.91 1.77
N VAL A 495 17.04 -23.47 2.64
CA VAL A 495 17.47 -24.43 3.67
C VAL A 495 16.81 -25.81 3.51
N ALA A 496 17.53 -26.72 2.85
CA ALA A 496 17.19 -28.14 2.84
C ALA A 496 17.39 -28.75 4.24
N GLY A 497 16.30 -28.96 4.98
CA GLY A 497 16.32 -29.64 6.29
C GLY A 497 14.96 -30.20 6.72
N GLU A 498 14.78 -31.50 6.47
CA GLU A 498 13.80 -32.45 7.02
C GLU A 498 12.49 -31.94 7.68
N ASP A 499 11.45 -31.86 6.83
CA ASP A 499 10.10 -32.43 7.00
C ASP A 499 9.57 -32.69 8.42
N ASN A 500 8.61 -31.87 8.84
CA ASN A 500 7.42 -32.33 9.58
C ASN A 500 6.21 -31.41 9.33
N GLY A 501 5.84 -31.26 8.05
CA GLY A 501 4.64 -30.51 7.66
C GLY A 501 4.68 -30.03 6.22
N VAL A 502 4.92 -30.96 5.29
CA VAL A 502 5.18 -30.70 3.85
C VAL A 502 4.21 -29.65 3.24
N PRO A 503 4.70 -28.45 2.86
CA PRO A 503 4.09 -27.69 1.79
C PRO A 503 4.50 -28.37 0.47
N ASN A 504 3.54 -28.96 -0.23
CA ASN A 504 3.78 -29.49 -1.57
C ASN A 504 3.85 -28.31 -2.55
N HIS A 505 5.04 -27.73 -2.74
CA HIS A 505 5.27 -26.72 -3.76
C HIS A 505 5.15 -27.38 -5.15
N TYR A 506 4.14 -26.96 -5.88
CA TYR A 506 4.00 -27.12 -7.32
C TYR A 506 3.54 -25.74 -7.83
N TYR A 507 3.92 -25.34 -9.04
CA TYR A 507 3.32 -24.18 -9.68
C TYR A 507 2.53 -24.61 -10.91
N LEU A 508 1.46 -23.89 -11.20
CA LEU A 508 0.66 -24.03 -12.42
C LEU A 508 0.65 -22.67 -13.11
N SER A 509 1.20 -22.55 -14.31
CA SER A 509 1.17 -21.29 -15.04
C SER A 509 -0.19 -21.06 -15.69
N GLN A 510 -0.49 -19.81 -16.03
CA GLN A 510 -1.56 -19.49 -16.97
C GLN A 510 -1.30 -20.15 -18.33
N ASN A 511 -2.34 -20.63 -19.00
CA ASN A 511 -2.19 -21.22 -20.33
C ASN A 511 -1.70 -20.15 -21.32
N TYR A 512 -0.77 -20.51 -22.21
CA TYR A 512 -0.26 -19.59 -23.23
C TYR A 512 -0.29 -20.21 -24.64
N PRO A 513 -0.85 -19.51 -25.64
CA PRO A 513 -1.52 -18.20 -25.53
C PRO A 513 -2.86 -18.27 -24.77
N ASN A 514 -3.33 -17.14 -24.24
CA ASN A 514 -4.69 -16.94 -23.72
C ASN A 514 -5.10 -15.47 -23.90
N PRO A 515 -6.16 -15.14 -24.69
CA PRO A 515 -6.99 -16.05 -25.47
C PRO A 515 -6.20 -16.84 -26.52
N PHE A 516 -6.70 -18.00 -26.94
CA PHE A 516 -6.04 -18.86 -27.92
C PHE A 516 -6.94 -19.25 -29.08
N ASN A 517 -6.35 -19.51 -30.25
CA ASN A 517 -7.04 -20.09 -31.38
C ASN A 517 -6.65 -21.55 -31.54
N SER A 518 -7.63 -22.45 -31.38
CA SER A 518 -7.55 -23.90 -31.60
C SER A 518 -6.58 -24.68 -30.71
N SER A 519 -5.47 -24.12 -30.22
CA SER A 519 -4.56 -24.79 -29.27
C SER A 519 -3.89 -23.85 -28.27
N THR A 520 -3.63 -24.32 -27.06
CA THR A 520 -2.88 -23.61 -26.01
C THR A 520 -1.97 -24.56 -25.25
N ASN A 521 -0.96 -24.04 -24.55
CA ASN A 521 -0.07 -24.82 -23.69
C ASN A 521 -0.30 -24.47 -22.22
N ILE A 522 -0.41 -25.49 -21.37
CA ILE A 522 -0.52 -25.36 -19.93
C ILE A 522 0.80 -25.85 -19.34
N LYS A 523 1.49 -24.98 -18.60
CA LYS A 523 2.75 -25.33 -17.93
C LYS A 523 2.51 -25.55 -16.45
N PHE A 524 3.22 -26.52 -15.88
CA PHE A 524 3.29 -26.73 -14.45
C PHE A 524 4.63 -27.33 -14.06
N ASN A 525 5.06 -27.14 -12.83
CA ASN A 525 6.24 -27.78 -12.27
C ASN A 525 5.87 -28.58 -11.03
N LEU A 526 6.54 -29.72 -10.86
CA LEU A 526 6.44 -30.54 -9.66
C LEU A 526 7.80 -30.62 -8.97
N ASP A 527 7.89 -30.24 -7.70
CA ASP A 527 9.12 -30.39 -6.93
C ASP A 527 9.48 -31.86 -6.66
N LYS A 528 8.46 -32.73 -6.61
CA LYS A 528 8.59 -34.17 -6.39
C LYS A 528 7.59 -34.92 -7.27
N ALA A 529 7.92 -36.17 -7.60
CA ALA A 529 7.02 -37.02 -8.37
C ALA A 529 5.69 -37.24 -7.64
N ALA A 530 4.56 -36.92 -8.27
CA ALA A 530 3.24 -36.87 -7.64
C ALA A 530 2.14 -37.42 -8.56
N ASP A 531 1.00 -37.81 -7.99
CA ASP A 531 -0.19 -38.20 -8.75
C ASP A 531 -0.91 -36.94 -9.22
N VAL A 532 -0.93 -36.72 -10.53
CA VAL A 532 -1.46 -35.51 -11.18
C VAL A 532 -2.67 -35.83 -12.04
N ARG A 533 -3.69 -34.98 -11.97
CA ARG A 533 -4.78 -34.94 -12.94
C ARG A 533 -5.00 -33.53 -13.47
N LEU A 534 -4.83 -33.33 -14.76
CA LEU A 534 -5.15 -32.07 -15.44
C LEU A 534 -6.38 -32.31 -16.33
N ALA A 535 -7.48 -31.60 -16.09
CA ALA A 535 -8.73 -31.77 -16.82
C ALA A 535 -9.35 -30.45 -17.22
N ILE A 536 -10.04 -30.43 -18.36
CA ILE A 536 -10.73 -29.24 -18.90
C ILE A 536 -12.22 -29.33 -18.62
N TYR A 537 -12.80 -28.19 -18.27
CA TYR A 537 -14.20 -27.99 -17.92
C TYR A 537 -14.81 -26.85 -18.74
N ASN A 538 -16.09 -26.98 -19.09
CA ASN A 538 -16.86 -25.88 -19.68
C ASN A 538 -17.45 -24.95 -18.60
N ILE A 539 -18.14 -23.88 -19.02
CA ILE A 539 -18.76 -22.90 -18.13
C ILE A 539 -19.86 -23.48 -17.22
N LEU A 540 -20.46 -24.61 -17.59
CA LEU A 540 -21.46 -25.32 -16.78
C LEU A 540 -20.80 -26.24 -15.72
N GLY A 541 -19.46 -26.26 -15.64
CA GLY A 541 -18.71 -27.15 -14.76
C GLY A 541 -18.63 -28.59 -15.24
N GLU A 542 -19.04 -28.89 -16.47
CA GLU A 542 -18.94 -30.23 -17.05
C GLU A 542 -17.50 -30.48 -17.50
N LYS A 543 -16.93 -31.61 -17.11
CA LYS A 543 -15.60 -32.05 -17.56
C LYS A 543 -15.68 -32.50 -19.02
N ILE A 544 -14.96 -31.80 -19.90
CA ILE A 544 -15.00 -32.03 -21.35
C ILE A 544 -13.73 -32.71 -21.89
N ALA A 545 -12.61 -32.64 -21.16
CA ALA A 545 -11.38 -33.34 -21.51
C ALA A 545 -10.55 -33.67 -20.26
N ILE A 546 -9.71 -34.68 -20.36
CA ILE A 546 -8.65 -35.00 -19.39
C ILE A 546 -7.34 -34.99 -20.18
N LEU A 547 -6.42 -34.12 -19.79
CA LEU A 547 -5.12 -33.95 -20.45
C LEU A 547 -4.03 -34.80 -19.78
N VAL A 548 -4.11 -34.96 -18.45
CA VAL A 548 -3.21 -35.80 -17.64
C VAL A 548 -4.03 -36.51 -16.57
N ASP A 549 -3.74 -37.78 -16.28
CA ASP A 549 -4.32 -38.54 -15.17
C ASP A 549 -3.37 -39.69 -14.80
N GLY A 550 -2.44 -39.43 -13.88
CA GLY A 550 -1.44 -40.42 -13.44
C GLY A 550 -0.24 -39.80 -12.73
N ARG A 551 0.71 -40.66 -12.37
CA ARG A 551 1.94 -40.25 -11.68
C ARG A 551 2.91 -39.55 -12.64
N ILE A 552 3.33 -38.35 -12.31
CA ILE A 552 4.26 -37.52 -13.10
C ILE A 552 5.54 -37.29 -12.28
N ASP A 553 6.70 -37.36 -12.92
CA ASP A 553 8.00 -37.14 -12.28
C ASP A 553 8.23 -35.66 -11.92
N ALA A 554 9.19 -35.38 -11.03
CA ALA A 554 9.59 -34.02 -10.70
C ALA A 554 10.14 -33.25 -11.92
N GLY A 555 9.97 -31.93 -11.94
CA GLY A 555 10.44 -31.02 -13.00
C GLY A 555 9.32 -30.25 -13.69
N GLU A 556 9.70 -29.47 -14.71
CA GLU A 556 8.78 -28.67 -15.52
C GLU A 556 8.13 -29.51 -16.62
N HIS A 557 6.81 -29.38 -16.74
CA HIS A 557 5.98 -30.07 -17.72
C HIS A 557 5.16 -29.08 -18.52
N THR A 558 5.03 -29.32 -19.81
CA THR A 558 4.16 -28.53 -20.69
C THR A 558 3.19 -29.45 -21.39
N ILE A 559 1.89 -29.20 -21.20
CA ILE A 559 0.80 -29.98 -21.80
C ILE A 559 0.05 -29.12 -22.80
N SER A 560 -0.03 -29.59 -24.04
CA SER A 560 -0.78 -28.91 -25.09
C SER A 560 -2.24 -29.39 -25.11
N TRP A 561 -3.18 -28.45 -25.21
CA TRP A 561 -4.59 -28.73 -25.43
C TRP A 561 -5.01 -28.27 -26.82
N ASP A 562 -5.40 -29.21 -27.68
CA ASP A 562 -6.09 -28.94 -28.95
C ASP A 562 -7.60 -28.86 -28.69
N ALA A 563 -8.12 -27.64 -28.80
CA ALA A 563 -9.52 -27.31 -28.61
C ALA A 563 -10.29 -27.12 -29.93
N SER A 564 -9.75 -27.55 -31.08
CA SER A 564 -10.36 -27.35 -32.41
C SER A 564 -11.80 -27.86 -32.52
N GLN A 565 -12.16 -28.88 -31.75
CA GLN A 565 -13.50 -29.49 -31.73
C GLN A 565 -14.49 -28.79 -30.79
N PHE A 566 -14.04 -27.81 -30.01
CA PHE A 566 -14.87 -27.06 -29.07
C PHE A 566 -15.30 -25.70 -29.65
N VAL A 567 -16.32 -25.09 -29.07
CA VAL A 567 -16.89 -23.80 -29.52
C VAL A 567 -16.14 -22.64 -28.86
N SER A 568 -16.13 -21.45 -29.47
CA SER A 568 -15.55 -20.26 -28.81
C SER A 568 -16.26 -20.00 -27.48
N GLY A 569 -15.49 -19.64 -26.46
CA GLY A 569 -16.05 -19.45 -25.13
C GLY A 569 -15.02 -19.58 -24.00
N ILE A 570 -15.55 -19.51 -22.77
CA ILE A 570 -14.76 -19.64 -21.54
C ILE A 570 -14.68 -21.12 -21.16
N TYR A 571 -13.46 -21.57 -20.88
CA TYR A 571 -13.13 -22.88 -20.37
C TYR A 571 -12.30 -22.75 -19.10
N PHE A 572 -12.24 -23.80 -18.31
CA PHE A 572 -11.37 -23.88 -17.15
C PHE A 572 -10.53 -25.15 -17.23
N TYR A 573 -9.25 -25.08 -16.89
CA TYR A 573 -8.50 -26.28 -16.56
C TYR A 573 -8.40 -26.40 -15.06
N LYS A 574 -8.61 -27.61 -14.53
CA LYS A 574 -8.35 -27.95 -13.14
C LYS A 574 -7.17 -28.91 -13.09
N PHE A 575 -6.19 -28.54 -12.29
CA PHE A 575 -4.99 -29.31 -11.99
C PHE A 575 -5.14 -29.88 -10.58
N PHE A 576 -5.10 -31.19 -10.46
CA PHE A 576 -5.06 -31.91 -9.20
C PHE A 576 -3.67 -32.49 -9.03
N VAL A 577 -3.10 -32.37 -7.84
CA VAL A 577 -1.83 -32.99 -7.47
C VAL A 577 -1.93 -33.45 -6.02
N ASN A 578 -1.80 -34.75 -5.80
CA ASN A 578 -2.11 -35.39 -4.52
C ASN A 578 -3.52 -34.99 -4.02
N ASP A 579 -3.63 -34.37 -2.83
CA ASP A 579 -4.89 -33.90 -2.24
C ASP A 579 -5.24 -32.43 -2.56
N HIS A 580 -4.45 -31.77 -3.42
CA HIS A 580 -4.62 -30.36 -3.79
C HIS A 580 -5.24 -30.23 -5.19
N SER A 581 -6.06 -29.20 -5.41
CA SER A 581 -6.60 -28.82 -6.70
C SER A 581 -6.56 -27.31 -6.95
N GLU A 582 -6.06 -26.89 -8.10
CA GLU A 582 -6.04 -25.51 -8.59
C GLU A 582 -6.81 -25.42 -9.91
N ALA A 583 -7.42 -24.28 -10.22
CA ALA A 583 -8.16 -24.06 -11.45
C ALA A 583 -7.82 -22.71 -12.08
N ARG A 584 -7.71 -22.66 -13.41
CA ARG A 584 -7.41 -21.42 -14.15
C ARG A 584 -8.31 -21.28 -15.38
N ARG A 585 -8.62 -20.04 -15.73
CA ARG A 585 -9.56 -19.66 -16.80
C ARG A 585 -8.84 -19.53 -18.15
N MET A 586 -9.40 -20.15 -19.18
CA MET A 586 -8.96 -20.07 -20.58
C MET A 586 -10.06 -19.48 -21.47
N VAL A 587 -9.68 -18.74 -22.50
CA VAL A 587 -10.59 -18.18 -23.50
C VAL A 587 -10.24 -18.74 -24.88
N LEU A 588 -11.13 -19.54 -25.45
CA LEU A 588 -11.01 -20.05 -26.82
C LEU A 588 -11.65 -19.08 -27.81
N LEU A 589 -10.88 -18.62 -28.79
CA LEU A 589 -11.33 -17.85 -29.94
C LEU A 589 -11.32 -18.73 -31.20
N LYS A 590 -12.34 -18.57 -32.05
CA LYS A 590 -12.36 -19.07 -33.43
C LYS A 590 -12.53 -17.92 -34.40
#